data_AF-A0A8A3WUN1-F1
#
_entry.id   AF-A0A8A3WUN1-F1
#
_cell.length_a   1.000
_cell.length_b   1.000
_cell.length_c   1.000
_cell.angle_alpha   90.00
_cell.angle_beta   90.00
_cell.angle_gamma   90.00
#
_symmetry.space_group_name_H-M   'P 1'
#
loop_
_entity.id
_entity.type
_entity.pdbx_description
1 polymer ?
#
loop_
_entity_poly.entity_id
_entity_poly.type
_entity_poly.pdbx_seq_one_letter_code
_entity_poly.pdbx_strand_id
1 'polypeptide(L)'
;PWWVKEREYEDPTCEVDWSQIERSDNSWIMHGVRNGVKGGYLFAGQKYLDWQKEGSDRAFNGVKNNEPGLTLRDMALEGGASPLLMGLNKVVNFVLPEIDQDQVLAQFGFTAAAWPNASSFWVASAPPDFWGVPKWQGTPEENSRMLRSAMRFFGASEVRFAELNEKTKKLIFTHHVHNTPIVFEDVDKAYEVAGQKFVLPDKPLYIVSVAVQMSKEMYRQGNAGIRFAANNMRYRLNNVVQVATQSFLKGIGYQGIGYPSESLFHGMMPSQADAILTGFAEMARNNNYC
;
A
#
# COMPACT_ATOMS: atom_id res chain seq x y z
N PRO A 1 -29.16 -14.31 22.98
CA PRO A 1 -27.81 -14.69 22.49
C PRO A 1 -26.97 -13.42 22.28
N TRP A 2 -25.76 -13.38 22.84
CA TRP A 2 -24.94 -12.15 22.97
C TRP A 2 -23.81 -12.04 21.94
N TRP A 3 -23.92 -12.71 20.79
CA TRP A 3 -22.88 -12.63 19.77
C TRP A 3 -23.43 -12.88 18.37
N VAL A 4 -22.85 -12.14 17.42
CA VAL A 4 -22.96 -12.38 15.98
C VAL A 4 -21.88 -13.39 15.63
N LYS A 5 -22.24 -14.51 14.98
CA LYS A 5 -21.26 -15.56 14.64
C LYS A 5 -20.50 -15.24 13.36
N GLU A 6 -21.20 -14.73 12.34
CA GLU A 6 -20.68 -14.37 11.02
C GLU A 6 -21.61 -13.28 10.44
N ARG A 7 -21.07 -12.31 9.68
CA ARG A 7 -21.87 -11.33 8.90
C ARG A 7 -21.55 -11.51 7.43
N GLU A 8 -22.54 -11.27 6.58
CA GLU A 8 -22.36 -11.32 5.13
C GLU A 8 -21.42 -10.21 4.66
N TYR A 9 -20.73 -10.45 3.54
CA TYR A 9 -19.93 -9.41 2.90
C TYR A 9 -20.80 -8.19 2.58
N GLU A 10 -20.26 -6.98 2.78
CA GLU A 10 -20.98 -5.70 2.63
C GLU A 10 -22.00 -5.35 3.73
N ASP A 11 -22.09 -6.16 4.78
CA ASP A 11 -22.95 -5.91 5.95
C ASP A 11 -22.10 -5.64 7.22
N PRO A 12 -21.47 -4.46 7.35
CA PRO A 12 -20.67 -4.12 8.52
C PRO A 12 -21.53 -3.77 9.75
N THR A 13 -20.89 -3.65 10.92
CA THR A 13 -21.57 -3.37 12.19
C THR A 13 -22.29 -2.04 12.25
N CYS A 14 -21.86 -1.07 11.45
CA CYS A 14 -22.57 0.18 11.22
C CYS A 14 -23.28 0.12 9.87
N GLU A 15 -24.57 0.46 9.83
CA GLU A 15 -25.33 0.49 8.58
C GLU A 15 -24.72 1.46 7.56
N VAL A 16 -24.63 1.02 6.31
CA VAL A 16 -24.12 1.82 5.19
C VAL A 16 -25.23 1.99 4.16
N ASP A 17 -25.62 3.23 3.91
CA ASP A 17 -26.50 3.56 2.79
C ASP A 17 -25.68 3.65 1.49
N TRP A 18 -25.56 2.52 0.81
CA TRP A 18 -24.86 2.39 -0.47
C TRP A 18 -25.44 3.25 -1.60
N SER A 19 -26.65 3.79 -1.47
CA SER A 19 -27.23 4.72 -2.44
C SER A 19 -26.56 6.08 -2.42
N GLN A 20 -26.02 6.48 -1.26
CA GLN A 20 -25.33 7.76 -1.04
C GLN A 20 -23.81 7.64 -1.22
N ILE A 21 -23.28 6.41 -1.34
CA ILE A 21 -21.85 6.20 -1.55
C ILE A 21 -21.51 6.42 -3.02
N GLU A 22 -20.57 7.33 -3.24
CA GLU A 22 -19.95 7.64 -4.52
C GLU A 22 -18.42 7.62 -4.39
N ARG A 23 -17.74 7.44 -5.52
CA ARG A 23 -16.28 7.48 -5.57
C ARG A 23 -15.81 8.87 -5.15
N SER A 24 -14.98 8.92 -4.11
CA SER A 24 -14.43 10.18 -3.61
C SER A 24 -13.12 10.54 -4.30
N ASP A 25 -12.79 11.83 -4.35
CA ASP A 25 -11.51 12.32 -4.84
C ASP A 25 -10.55 12.47 -3.65
N ASN A 26 -9.49 11.65 -3.62
CA ASN A 26 -8.52 11.61 -2.52
C ASN A 26 -7.58 12.83 -2.50
N SER A 27 -7.61 13.70 -3.52
CA SER A 27 -6.87 14.97 -3.47
C SER A 27 -7.54 16.02 -2.56
N TRP A 28 -8.75 15.75 -2.06
CA TRP A 28 -9.48 16.59 -1.10
C TRP A 28 -9.37 16.12 0.36
N ILE A 29 -8.33 15.36 0.72
CA ILE A 29 -8.00 15.07 2.13
C ILE A 29 -6.83 15.95 2.61
N MET A 30 -6.56 16.02 3.91
CA MET A 30 -5.45 16.84 4.44
C MET A 30 -4.07 16.52 3.85
N HIS A 31 -3.89 15.31 3.29
CA HIS A 31 -2.68 14.91 2.57
C HIS A 31 -2.71 15.15 1.06
N GLY A 32 -3.87 15.49 0.51
CA GLY A 32 -4.11 15.75 -0.90
C GLY A 32 -3.28 16.91 -1.42
N VAL A 33 -2.74 16.75 -2.62
CA VAL A 33 -1.92 17.73 -3.32
C VAL A 33 -2.70 18.24 -4.52
N ARG A 34 -3.00 19.54 -4.53
CA ARG A 34 -3.62 20.24 -5.66
C ARG A 34 -2.78 21.46 -6.00
N ASN A 35 -2.59 21.73 -7.29
CA ASN A 35 -1.72 22.80 -7.79
C ASN A 35 -0.30 22.76 -7.20
N GLY A 36 0.24 21.56 -6.98
CA GLY A 36 1.58 21.35 -6.40
C GLY A 36 1.67 21.60 -4.89
N VAL A 37 0.55 21.85 -4.21
CA VAL A 37 0.53 22.22 -2.80
C VAL A 37 -0.29 21.23 -1.97
N LYS A 38 0.37 20.62 -0.98
CA LYS A 38 -0.28 19.71 -0.02
C LYS A 38 -1.21 20.48 0.92
N GLY A 39 -2.43 19.97 1.10
CA GLY A 39 -3.46 20.63 1.91
C GLY A 39 -3.93 21.97 1.35
N GLY A 40 -3.57 22.31 0.10
CA GLY A 40 -3.80 23.62 -0.52
C GLY A 40 -5.27 24.04 -0.62
N TYR A 41 -6.20 23.08 -0.57
CA TYR A 41 -7.64 23.36 -0.56
C TYR A 41 -8.21 23.69 0.84
N LEU A 42 -7.54 23.30 1.94
CA LEU A 42 -7.97 23.60 3.31
C LEU A 42 -7.22 24.79 3.91
N PHE A 43 -5.93 24.85 3.64
CA PHE A 43 -5.01 25.85 4.15
C PHE A 43 -4.33 26.43 2.92
N ALA A 44 -4.18 27.75 2.83
CA ALA A 44 -3.76 28.48 1.62
C ALA A 44 -2.31 28.21 1.13
N GLY A 45 -1.84 26.96 1.18
CA GLY A 45 -0.51 26.46 0.89
C GLY A 45 0.56 26.91 1.87
N GLN A 46 0.68 28.22 2.04
CA GLN A 46 1.69 28.84 2.87
C GLN A 46 1.65 28.33 4.32
N LYS A 47 0.45 28.25 4.92
CA LYS A 47 0.29 27.74 6.28
C LYS A 47 0.81 26.32 6.47
N TYR A 48 0.68 25.47 5.44
CA TYR A 48 1.23 24.11 5.48
C TYR A 48 2.76 24.13 5.45
N LEU A 49 3.35 24.99 4.62
CA LEU A 49 4.81 25.19 4.57
C LEU A 49 5.35 25.77 5.89
N ASP A 50 4.62 26.70 6.50
CA ASP A 50 4.96 27.29 7.80
C ASP A 50 4.98 26.21 8.88
N TRP A 51 3.95 25.35 8.95
CA TRP A 51 3.91 24.22 9.88
C TRP A 51 5.03 23.21 9.64
N GLN A 52 5.41 22.94 8.39
CA GLN A 52 6.56 22.08 8.09
C GLN A 52 7.86 22.69 8.60
N LYS A 53 8.05 24.00 8.40
CA LYS A 53 9.21 24.73 8.90
C LYS A 53 9.23 24.71 10.42
N GLU A 54 8.12 25.05 11.09
CA GLU A 54 8.00 25.00 12.54
C GLU A 54 8.30 23.60 13.11
N GLY A 55 7.77 22.55 12.48
CA GLY A 55 8.07 21.17 12.85
C GLY A 55 9.56 20.81 12.69
N SER A 56 10.18 21.27 11.60
CA SER A 56 11.61 21.07 11.33
C SER A 56 12.49 21.83 12.33
N ASP A 57 12.17 23.10 12.58
CA ASP A 57 12.86 23.95 13.56
C ASP A 57 12.73 23.36 14.97
N ARG A 58 11.55 22.83 15.33
CA ARG A 58 11.33 22.12 16.59
C ARG A 58 12.19 20.86 16.69
N ALA A 59 12.22 20.02 15.65
CA ALA A 59 13.04 18.81 15.65
C ALA A 59 14.53 19.15 15.80
N PHE A 60 15.02 20.13 15.04
CA PHE A 60 16.41 20.56 15.07
C PHE A 60 16.84 21.14 16.42
N ASN A 61 16.02 22.03 17.00
CA ASN A 61 16.30 22.60 18.31
C ASN A 61 16.16 21.56 19.43
N GLY A 62 15.17 20.66 19.32
CA GLY A 62 14.99 19.56 20.26
C GLY A 62 16.20 18.63 20.33
N VAL A 63 16.82 18.32 19.17
CA VAL A 63 18.07 17.55 19.12
C VAL A 63 19.22 18.28 19.80
N LYS A 64 19.40 19.58 19.53
CA LYS A 64 20.46 20.38 20.16
C LYS A 64 20.31 20.46 21.67
N ASN A 65 19.07 20.55 22.14
CA ASN A 65 18.73 20.71 23.55
C ASN A 65 18.53 19.36 24.27
N ASN A 66 18.67 18.24 23.56
CA ASN A 66 18.45 16.89 24.08
C ASN A 66 17.05 16.73 24.72
N GLU A 67 16.02 17.27 24.06
CA GLU A 67 14.64 17.20 24.52
C GLU A 67 14.09 15.76 24.42
N PRO A 68 13.28 15.29 25.39
CA PRO A 68 12.70 13.95 25.36
C PRO A 68 11.90 13.64 24.09
N GLY A 69 12.27 12.58 23.36
CA GLY A 69 11.65 12.17 22.10
C GLY A 69 12.21 12.87 20.85
N LEU A 70 13.10 13.86 21.05
CA LEU A 70 13.84 14.55 20.00
C LEU A 70 15.35 14.49 20.28
N THR A 71 15.83 13.44 20.96
CA THR A 71 17.28 13.27 21.13
C THR A 71 17.93 12.80 19.82
N LEU A 72 19.25 12.90 19.70
CA LEU A 72 19.98 12.37 18.54
C LEU A 72 19.66 10.88 18.28
N ARG A 73 19.50 10.10 19.35
CA ARG A 73 19.15 8.66 19.26
C ARG A 73 17.73 8.44 18.75
N ASP A 74 16.78 9.27 19.17
CA ASP A 74 15.39 9.18 18.72
C ASP A 74 15.26 9.53 17.23
N MET A 75 15.94 10.60 16.81
CA MET A 75 15.98 10.99 15.40
C MET A 75 16.76 9.99 14.54
N ALA A 76 17.82 9.37 15.06
CA ALA A 76 18.53 8.30 14.36
C ALA A 76 17.67 7.04 14.20
N LEU A 77 16.87 6.69 15.23
CA LEU A 77 15.93 5.58 15.17
C LEU A 77 14.84 5.84 14.11
N GLU A 78 14.26 7.04 14.10
CA GLU A 78 13.35 7.48 13.04
C GLU A 78 14.00 7.41 11.66
N GLY A 79 15.20 7.98 11.54
CA GLY A 79 15.99 7.98 10.33
C GLY A 79 16.30 6.57 9.81
N GLY A 80 16.46 5.58 10.69
CA GLY A 80 16.63 4.17 10.36
C GLY A 80 15.33 3.44 9.97
N ALA A 81 14.17 3.92 10.40
CA ALA A 81 12.86 3.40 9.98
C ALA A 81 12.45 3.87 8.57
N SER A 82 12.97 5.03 8.15
CA SER A 82 12.63 5.72 6.89
C SER A 82 13.44 5.37 5.61
N PRO A 83 14.62 4.69 5.57
CA PRO A 83 15.42 4.61 4.34
C PRO A 83 14.77 3.76 3.24
N LEU A 84 14.10 2.66 3.59
CA LEU A 84 13.31 1.88 2.63
C LEU A 84 12.03 2.63 2.19
N LEU A 85 11.60 3.65 2.92
CA LEU A 85 10.44 4.47 2.59
C LEU A 85 10.79 5.65 1.65
N MET A 86 12.08 5.96 1.47
CA MET A 86 12.53 7.00 0.52
C MET A 86 13.35 6.41 -0.65
N GLY A 87 13.94 5.23 -0.46
CA GLY A 87 14.72 4.52 -1.49
C GLY A 87 13.90 3.57 -2.36
N LEU A 88 12.87 2.88 -1.80
CA LEU A 88 12.02 1.97 -2.58
C LEU A 88 10.95 2.68 -3.42
N ASN A 89 10.83 4.00 -3.36
CA ASN A 89 9.91 4.76 -4.22
C ASN A 89 10.24 4.51 -5.71
N LYS A 90 11.48 4.10 -6.00
CA LYS A 90 11.96 3.68 -7.32
C LYS A 90 11.68 2.20 -7.66
N VAL A 91 11.16 1.41 -6.72
CA VAL A 91 11.02 -0.05 -6.82
C VAL A 91 9.58 -0.52 -6.56
N VAL A 92 8.85 0.15 -5.67
CA VAL A 92 7.43 -0.06 -5.42
C VAL A 92 6.65 0.68 -6.51
N ASN A 93 5.81 -0.05 -7.23
CA ASN A 93 5.04 0.45 -8.36
C ASN A 93 3.59 -0.02 -8.25
N PHE A 94 2.68 0.71 -8.90
CA PHE A 94 1.25 0.38 -8.97
C PHE A 94 1.02 -1.05 -9.43
N VAL A 95 1.81 -1.46 -10.43
CA VAL A 95 1.99 -2.83 -10.89
C VAL A 95 3.48 -3.08 -11.00
N LEU A 96 3.93 -4.32 -10.75
CA LEU A 96 5.35 -4.63 -10.94
C LEU A 96 5.75 -4.35 -12.40
N PRO A 97 6.81 -3.56 -12.63
CA PRO A 97 7.28 -3.29 -13.97
C PRO A 97 7.76 -4.59 -14.65
N GLU A 98 7.73 -4.59 -15.98
CA GLU A 98 8.46 -5.61 -16.71
C GLU A 98 9.95 -5.47 -16.41
N ILE A 99 10.59 -6.60 -16.08
CA ILE A 99 11.99 -6.64 -15.71
C ILE A 99 12.75 -7.02 -16.98
N ASP A 100 13.62 -6.11 -17.44
CA ASP A 100 14.59 -6.40 -18.48
C ASP A 100 15.60 -7.43 -17.95
N GLN A 101 15.47 -8.66 -18.44
CA GLN A 101 16.25 -9.79 -17.95
C GLN A 101 17.73 -9.68 -18.30
N ASP A 102 18.05 -9.09 -19.44
CA ASP A 102 19.43 -8.91 -19.90
C ASP A 102 20.17 -7.90 -19.02
N GLN A 103 19.49 -6.82 -18.61
CA GLN A 103 20.04 -5.86 -17.66
C GLN A 103 20.37 -6.48 -16.31
N VAL A 104 19.51 -7.36 -15.79
CA VAL A 104 19.76 -7.98 -14.48
C VAL A 104 20.91 -8.99 -14.57
N LEU A 105 20.93 -9.84 -15.60
CA LEU A 105 22.01 -10.78 -15.79
C LEU A 105 23.37 -10.06 -15.91
N ALA A 106 23.40 -8.93 -16.64
CA ALA A 106 24.59 -8.10 -16.78
C ALA A 106 25.09 -7.55 -15.44
N GLN A 107 24.22 -7.19 -14.49
CA GLN A 107 24.64 -6.72 -13.15
C GLN A 107 25.45 -7.77 -12.37
N PHE A 108 25.18 -9.05 -12.61
CA PHE A 108 25.87 -10.15 -11.95
C PHE A 108 26.98 -10.77 -12.83
N GLY A 109 27.32 -10.13 -13.96
CA GLY A 109 28.33 -10.63 -14.89
C GLY A 109 27.90 -11.89 -15.66
N PHE A 110 26.60 -12.20 -15.67
CA PHE A 110 26.04 -13.29 -16.47
C PHE A 110 25.60 -12.78 -17.84
N THR A 111 25.55 -13.68 -18.82
CA THR A 111 24.91 -13.44 -20.11
C THR A 111 23.72 -14.37 -20.26
N ALA A 112 22.65 -13.91 -20.92
CA ALA A 112 21.48 -14.75 -21.22
C ALA A 112 21.86 -16.00 -22.03
N ALA A 113 22.90 -15.92 -22.87
CA ALA A 113 23.42 -17.07 -23.62
C ALA A 113 24.07 -18.13 -22.72
N ALA A 114 24.78 -17.72 -21.66
CA ALA A 114 25.42 -18.66 -20.74
C ALA A 114 24.40 -19.32 -19.82
N TRP A 115 23.44 -18.54 -19.29
CA TRP A 115 22.39 -19.00 -18.37
C TRP A 115 21.01 -18.45 -18.79
N PRO A 116 20.33 -19.12 -19.74
CA PRO A 116 19.07 -18.62 -20.29
C PRO A 116 17.94 -18.51 -19.26
N ASN A 117 18.05 -19.22 -18.13
CA ASN A 117 17.04 -19.21 -17.07
C ASN A 117 17.51 -18.57 -15.75
N ALA A 118 18.70 -17.97 -15.67
CA ALA A 118 19.20 -17.44 -14.40
C ALA A 118 18.39 -16.27 -13.84
N SER A 119 17.67 -15.55 -14.72
CA SER A 119 16.82 -14.42 -14.38
C SER A 119 15.62 -14.79 -13.49
N SER A 120 15.15 -16.04 -13.52
CA SER A 120 13.99 -16.49 -12.73
C SER A 120 14.28 -16.73 -11.24
N PHE A 121 15.55 -16.73 -10.82
CA PHE A 121 15.95 -17.13 -9.46
C PHE A 121 16.24 -15.96 -8.51
N TRP A 122 16.54 -14.77 -9.03
CA TRP A 122 17.16 -13.70 -8.22
C TRP A 122 16.45 -12.34 -8.25
N VAL A 123 15.46 -12.12 -9.13
CA VAL A 123 14.90 -10.77 -9.35
C VAL A 123 13.42 -10.68 -8.97
N ALA A 124 12.62 -11.63 -9.44
CA ALA A 124 11.21 -11.82 -9.10
C ALA A 124 10.76 -13.19 -9.64
N SER A 125 9.62 -13.71 -9.19
CA SER A 125 9.07 -14.95 -9.75
C SER A 125 8.79 -14.78 -11.25
N ALA A 126 9.38 -15.65 -12.06
CA ALA A 126 9.10 -15.70 -13.49
C ALA A 126 7.64 -16.17 -13.72
N PRO A 127 6.92 -15.55 -14.67
CA PRO A 127 5.53 -15.89 -14.95
C PRO A 127 5.38 -17.30 -15.58
N PRO A 128 4.17 -17.89 -15.60
CA PRO A 128 3.96 -19.27 -16.05
C PRO A 128 4.40 -19.55 -17.51
N ASP A 129 4.21 -18.59 -18.40
CA ASP A 129 4.62 -18.63 -19.80
C ASP A 129 6.13 -18.79 -19.99
N PHE A 130 6.96 -18.19 -19.12
CA PHE A 130 8.41 -18.44 -19.09
C PHE A 130 8.73 -19.92 -18.87
N TRP A 131 7.96 -20.61 -18.03
CA TRP A 131 8.12 -22.03 -17.76
C TRP A 131 7.38 -22.94 -18.76
N GLY A 132 6.62 -22.37 -19.70
CA GLY A 132 5.75 -23.12 -20.60
C GLY A 132 4.59 -23.84 -19.89
N VAL A 133 4.19 -23.37 -18.70
CA VAL A 133 3.10 -23.96 -17.91
C VAL A 133 1.88 -23.02 -17.88
N PRO A 134 0.66 -23.55 -17.73
CA PRO A 134 -0.52 -22.70 -17.58
C PRO A 134 -0.48 -21.90 -16.27
N LYS A 135 -1.21 -20.78 -16.24
CA LYS A 135 -1.46 -20.05 -14.99
C LYS A 135 -2.10 -20.96 -13.94
N TRP A 136 -1.79 -20.71 -12.67
CA TRP A 136 -2.42 -21.44 -11.57
C TRP A 136 -3.94 -21.29 -11.62
N GLN A 137 -4.68 -22.35 -11.31
CA GLN A 137 -6.13 -22.36 -11.13
C GLN A 137 -6.46 -23.25 -9.94
N GLY A 138 -7.28 -22.76 -9.02
CA GLY A 138 -7.72 -23.48 -7.83
C GLY A 138 -9.06 -22.92 -7.33
N THR A 139 -9.66 -23.54 -6.31
CA THR A 139 -10.91 -23.02 -5.73
C THR A 139 -10.65 -21.73 -4.95
N PRO A 140 -11.67 -20.88 -4.71
CA PRO A 140 -11.51 -19.68 -3.87
C PRO A 140 -10.90 -19.97 -2.49
N GLU A 141 -11.27 -21.09 -1.87
CA GLU A 141 -10.76 -21.52 -0.56
C GLU A 141 -9.29 -21.95 -0.64
N GLU A 142 -8.91 -22.66 -1.70
CA GLU A 142 -7.51 -23.04 -1.92
C GLU A 142 -6.64 -21.82 -2.21
N ASN A 143 -7.09 -20.94 -3.12
CA ASN A 143 -6.38 -19.73 -3.49
C ASN A 143 -6.19 -18.80 -2.30
N SER A 144 -7.24 -18.60 -1.49
CA SER A 144 -7.17 -17.77 -0.28
C SER A 144 -6.26 -18.37 0.80
N ARG A 145 -6.27 -19.71 0.99
CA ARG A 145 -5.31 -20.38 1.88
C ARG A 145 -3.87 -20.23 1.40
N MET A 146 -3.62 -20.47 0.11
CA MET A 146 -2.30 -20.34 -0.51
C MET A 146 -1.77 -18.91 -0.37
N LEU A 147 -2.55 -17.93 -0.82
CA LEU A 147 -2.14 -16.53 -0.80
C LEU A 147 -1.93 -16.03 0.63
N ARG A 148 -2.80 -16.40 1.58
CA ARG A 148 -2.62 -16.08 3.00
C ARG A 148 -1.30 -16.65 3.52
N SER A 149 -1.02 -17.93 3.26
CA SER A 149 0.23 -18.57 3.69
C SER A 149 1.46 -17.88 3.10
N ALA A 150 1.46 -17.58 1.80
CA ALA A 150 2.55 -16.88 1.12
C ALA A 150 2.78 -15.48 1.72
N MET A 151 1.71 -14.71 1.93
CA MET A 151 1.81 -13.36 2.47
C MET A 151 2.22 -13.33 3.95
N ARG A 152 1.79 -14.32 4.76
CA ARG A 152 2.29 -14.48 6.13
C ARG A 152 3.80 -14.76 6.13
N PHE A 153 4.28 -15.58 5.20
CA PHE A 153 5.71 -15.81 5.00
C PHE A 153 6.45 -14.53 4.57
N PHE A 154 5.85 -13.68 3.73
CA PHE A 154 6.42 -12.38 3.33
C PHE A 154 6.39 -11.30 4.43
N GLY A 155 5.77 -11.56 5.58
CA GLY A 155 5.77 -10.67 6.74
C GLY A 155 4.48 -9.91 7.00
N ALA A 156 3.38 -10.21 6.28
CA ALA A 156 2.05 -9.71 6.65
C ALA A 156 1.66 -10.26 8.03
N SER A 157 1.05 -9.44 8.90
CA SER A 157 0.53 -9.88 10.21
C SER A 157 -0.73 -10.73 10.07
N GLU A 158 -1.62 -10.29 9.19
CA GLU A 158 -2.89 -10.93 8.92
C GLU A 158 -3.29 -10.57 7.49
N VAL A 159 -4.09 -11.42 6.86
CA VAL A 159 -4.55 -11.23 5.49
C VAL A 159 -6.00 -11.70 5.34
N ARG A 160 -6.81 -10.86 4.71
CA ARG A 160 -8.21 -11.13 4.39
C ARG A 160 -8.48 -10.78 2.93
N PHE A 161 -9.58 -11.32 2.41
CA PHE A 161 -9.91 -11.24 1.00
C PHE A 161 -11.37 -10.83 0.83
N ALA A 162 -11.63 -10.08 -0.22
CA ALA A 162 -12.97 -9.70 -0.64
C ALA A 162 -13.01 -9.53 -2.16
N GLU A 163 -14.20 -9.55 -2.75
CA GLU A 163 -14.41 -9.21 -4.15
C GLU A 163 -14.64 -7.70 -4.30
N LEU A 164 -14.02 -7.08 -5.30
CA LEU A 164 -14.33 -5.71 -5.69
C LEU A 164 -15.49 -5.70 -6.69
N ASN A 165 -16.70 -5.70 -6.16
CA ASN A 165 -17.95 -5.70 -6.92
C ASN A 165 -18.50 -4.27 -7.14
N GLU A 166 -19.69 -4.15 -7.72
CA GLU A 166 -20.30 -2.86 -8.08
C GLU A 166 -20.49 -1.89 -6.90
N LYS A 167 -20.79 -2.39 -5.69
CA LYS A 167 -20.90 -1.50 -4.51
C LYS A 167 -19.52 -1.08 -4.02
N THR A 168 -18.60 -2.02 -3.89
CA THR A 168 -17.26 -1.73 -3.33
C THR A 168 -16.33 -1.01 -4.30
N LYS A 169 -16.56 -1.10 -5.62
CA LYS A 169 -15.96 -0.22 -6.64
C LYS A 169 -16.22 1.27 -6.35
N LYS A 170 -17.33 1.62 -5.68
CA LYS A 170 -17.62 3.00 -5.26
C LYS A 170 -16.64 3.52 -4.20
N LEU A 171 -15.89 2.64 -3.54
CA LEU A 171 -14.86 3.02 -2.56
C LEU A 171 -13.50 3.29 -3.19
N ILE A 172 -13.30 2.92 -4.46
CA ILE A 172 -12.11 3.30 -5.22
C ILE A 172 -12.17 4.79 -5.52
N PHE A 173 -11.10 5.51 -5.19
CA PHE A 173 -11.04 6.95 -5.42
C PHE A 173 -11.15 7.31 -6.91
N THR A 174 -11.67 8.49 -7.24
CA THR A 174 -11.65 9.04 -8.61
C THR A 174 -10.29 9.62 -8.97
N HIS A 175 -9.59 10.17 -7.97
CA HIS A 175 -8.22 10.65 -8.10
C HIS A 175 -7.41 10.21 -6.89
N HIS A 176 -6.14 9.94 -7.13
CA HIS A 176 -5.17 9.64 -6.09
C HIS A 176 -4.81 10.90 -5.29
N VAL A 177 -4.05 10.74 -4.19
CA VAL A 177 -3.69 11.84 -3.29
C VAL A 177 -2.93 12.97 -3.99
N HIS A 178 -2.23 12.67 -5.09
CA HIS A 178 -1.51 13.65 -5.91
C HIS A 178 -2.34 14.20 -7.08
N ASN A 179 -3.67 14.04 -7.03
CA ASN A 179 -4.61 14.50 -8.06
C ASN A 179 -4.44 13.78 -9.42
N THR A 180 -3.74 12.64 -9.44
CA THR A 180 -3.66 11.75 -10.61
C THR A 180 -4.97 10.96 -10.74
N PRO A 181 -5.70 11.04 -11.87
CA PRO A 181 -6.93 10.29 -12.11
C PRO A 181 -6.78 8.78 -11.94
N ILE A 182 -7.81 8.14 -11.40
CA ILE A 182 -7.96 6.68 -11.33
C ILE A 182 -9.19 6.29 -12.16
N VAL A 183 -8.99 5.49 -13.20
CA VAL A 183 -10.04 5.13 -14.16
C VAL A 183 -10.17 3.62 -14.32
N PHE A 184 -11.37 3.18 -14.68
CA PHE A 184 -11.62 1.81 -15.13
C PHE A 184 -11.70 1.83 -16.65
N GLU A 185 -10.95 0.96 -17.32
CA GLU A 185 -10.93 0.83 -18.78
C GLU A 185 -11.08 -0.65 -19.17
N ASP A 186 -11.60 -0.91 -20.38
CA ASP A 186 -11.64 -2.25 -20.96
C ASP A 186 -10.24 -2.65 -21.44
N VAL A 187 -9.42 -3.09 -20.49
CA VAL A 187 -8.03 -3.53 -20.68
C VAL A 187 -7.78 -4.82 -19.92
N ASP A 188 -6.79 -5.60 -20.36
CA ASP A 188 -6.48 -6.89 -19.73
C ASP A 188 -5.76 -6.77 -18.38
N LYS A 189 -4.91 -5.74 -18.24
CA LYS A 189 -4.04 -5.52 -17.09
C LYS A 189 -4.09 -4.07 -16.67
N ALA A 190 -3.99 -3.84 -15.36
CA ALA A 190 -3.77 -2.52 -14.80
C ALA A 190 -2.41 -1.97 -15.25
N TYR A 191 -2.34 -0.66 -15.43
CA TYR A 191 -1.10 0.06 -15.73
C TYR A 191 -1.16 1.49 -15.20
N GLU A 192 0.01 2.11 -15.05
CA GLU A 192 0.11 3.54 -14.74
C GLU A 192 0.74 4.28 -15.93
N VAL A 193 0.22 5.48 -16.21
CA VAL A 193 0.88 6.46 -17.07
C VAL A 193 1.36 7.56 -16.13
N ALA A 194 2.66 7.59 -15.89
CA ALA A 194 3.28 8.47 -14.88
C ALA A 194 2.80 9.92 -15.03
N GLY A 195 2.26 10.49 -13.94
CA GLY A 195 1.73 11.85 -13.90
C GLY A 195 0.44 12.09 -14.70
N GLN A 196 -0.19 11.06 -15.27
CA GLN A 196 -1.39 11.20 -16.10
C GLN A 196 -2.59 10.42 -15.58
N LYS A 197 -2.45 9.11 -15.34
CA LYS A 197 -3.57 8.26 -14.85
C LYS A 197 -3.10 6.91 -14.30
N PHE A 198 -3.86 6.38 -13.35
CA PHE A 198 -3.86 4.98 -12.97
C PHE A 198 -5.05 4.28 -13.61
N VAL A 199 -4.82 3.17 -14.30
CA VAL A 199 -5.86 2.42 -15.00
C VAL A 199 -6.06 1.07 -14.33
N LEU A 200 -7.29 0.82 -13.90
CA LEU A 200 -7.77 -0.47 -13.44
C LEU A 200 -8.54 -1.16 -14.58
N PRO A 201 -8.38 -2.48 -14.76
CA PRO A 201 -9.16 -3.21 -15.76
C PRO A 201 -10.61 -3.31 -15.29
N ASP A 202 -11.57 -3.13 -16.21
CA ASP A 202 -12.98 -3.42 -15.95
C ASP A 202 -13.26 -4.92 -16.03
N LYS A 203 -12.66 -5.66 -15.11
CA LYS A 203 -12.76 -7.11 -14.95
C LYS A 203 -13.01 -7.46 -13.49
N PRO A 204 -13.39 -8.70 -13.16
CA PRO A 204 -13.45 -9.14 -11.77
C PRO A 204 -12.11 -8.88 -11.06
N LEU A 205 -12.18 -8.06 -10.02
CA LEU A 205 -11.05 -7.67 -9.19
C LEU A 205 -11.29 -8.15 -7.77
N TYR A 206 -10.21 -8.40 -7.05
CA TYR A 206 -10.26 -8.87 -5.66
C TYR A 206 -9.40 -7.98 -4.79
N ILE A 207 -9.91 -7.70 -3.60
CA ILE A 207 -9.20 -6.96 -2.58
C ILE A 207 -8.43 -7.96 -1.71
N VAL A 208 -7.16 -7.63 -1.48
CA VAL A 208 -6.32 -8.28 -0.49
C VAL A 208 -6.07 -7.27 0.63
N SER A 209 -6.80 -7.44 1.73
CA SER A 209 -6.62 -6.59 2.90
C SER A 209 -5.45 -7.12 3.74
N VAL A 210 -4.59 -6.22 4.19
CA VAL A 210 -3.32 -6.56 4.84
C VAL A 210 -3.15 -5.75 6.11
N ALA A 211 -2.91 -6.45 7.22
CA ALA A 211 -2.40 -5.83 8.43
C ALA A 211 -0.89 -6.04 8.53
N VAL A 212 -0.15 -5.00 8.94
CA VAL A 212 1.29 -5.04 9.23
C VAL A 212 1.55 -4.56 10.65
N GLN A 213 2.52 -5.18 11.33
CA GLN A 213 2.81 -4.87 12.73
C GLN A 213 3.33 -3.44 12.91
N MET A 214 2.87 -2.79 13.97
CA MET A 214 3.42 -1.53 14.49
C MET A 214 3.76 -1.71 15.97
N SER A 215 4.84 -1.09 16.43
CA SER A 215 5.20 -1.12 17.85
C SER A 215 4.13 -0.41 18.70
N LYS A 216 3.36 -1.20 19.46
CA LYS A 216 2.25 -0.72 20.30
C LYS A 216 2.74 0.28 21.37
N GLU A 217 3.83 -0.05 22.06
CA GLU A 217 4.35 0.79 23.15
C GLU A 217 4.95 2.09 22.63
N MET A 218 5.74 2.02 21.55
CA MET A 218 6.30 3.24 20.95
C MET A 218 5.22 4.15 20.36
N TYR A 219 4.15 3.59 19.78
CA TYR A 219 3.09 4.42 19.23
C TYR A 219 2.20 5.04 20.33
N ARG A 220 1.85 4.28 21.37
CA ARG A 220 1.00 4.76 22.47
C ARG A 220 1.74 5.73 23.39
N GLN A 221 2.93 5.34 23.85
CA GLN A 221 3.67 6.04 24.89
C GLN A 221 4.80 6.91 24.34
N GLY A 222 5.28 6.64 23.14
CA GLY A 222 6.35 7.44 22.53
C GLY A 222 5.90 8.85 22.22
N ASN A 223 6.87 9.76 22.27
CA ASN A 223 6.72 11.17 21.90
C ASN A 223 7.62 11.48 20.69
N ALA A 224 7.20 12.44 19.87
CA ALA A 224 7.94 12.95 18.72
C ALA A 224 8.58 11.83 17.86
N GLY A 225 9.92 11.81 17.73
CA GLY A 225 10.66 10.90 16.86
C GLY A 225 10.43 9.42 17.18
N ILE A 226 10.25 9.04 18.46
CA ILE A 226 9.97 7.65 18.85
C ILE A 226 8.61 7.18 18.29
N ARG A 227 7.57 8.01 18.43
CA ARG A 227 6.24 7.69 17.88
C ARG A 227 6.27 7.66 16.37
N PHE A 228 7.00 8.59 15.75
CA PHE A 228 7.13 8.67 14.29
C PHE A 228 7.92 7.48 13.72
N ALA A 229 8.97 7.02 14.41
CA ALA A 229 9.70 5.81 14.04
C ALA A 229 8.78 4.58 13.99
N ALA A 230 7.92 4.40 15.01
CA ALA A 230 6.92 3.33 15.02
C ALA A 230 5.96 3.44 13.83
N ASN A 231 5.54 4.67 13.51
CA ASN A 231 4.66 4.96 12.38
C ASN A 231 5.31 4.62 11.03
N ASN A 232 6.56 5.03 10.80
CA ASN A 232 7.26 4.80 9.54
C ASN A 232 7.63 3.34 9.33
N MET A 233 7.95 2.63 10.43
CA MET A 233 8.36 1.23 10.35
C MET A 233 7.25 0.35 9.74
N ARG A 234 5.97 0.60 10.02
CA ARG A 234 4.89 -0.20 9.43
C ARG A 234 4.79 -0.01 7.91
N TYR A 235 4.96 1.22 7.40
CA TYR A 235 4.95 1.50 5.97
C TYR A 235 6.14 0.84 5.28
N ARG A 236 7.32 0.88 5.92
CA ARG A 236 8.51 0.15 5.48
C ARG A 236 8.25 -1.36 5.35
N LEU A 237 7.58 -1.99 6.31
CA LEU A 237 7.20 -3.41 6.22
C LEU A 237 6.20 -3.66 5.10
N ASN A 238 5.17 -2.81 4.97
CA ASN A 238 4.15 -2.95 3.94
C ASN A 238 4.75 -2.95 2.53
N ASN A 239 5.75 -2.12 2.27
CA ASN A 239 6.44 -2.11 0.97
C ASN A 239 7.07 -3.46 0.62
N VAL A 240 7.72 -4.12 1.59
CA VAL A 240 8.32 -5.45 1.40
C VAL A 240 7.24 -6.48 1.12
N VAL A 241 6.17 -6.46 1.91
CA VAL A 241 5.02 -7.36 1.74
C VAL A 241 4.37 -7.16 0.37
N GLN A 242 4.15 -5.92 -0.06
CA GLN A 242 3.55 -5.58 -1.35
C GLN A 242 4.39 -6.13 -2.50
N VAL A 243 5.69 -5.81 -2.57
CA VAL A 243 6.55 -6.23 -3.67
C VAL A 243 6.66 -7.76 -3.75
N ALA A 244 6.82 -8.42 -2.60
CA ALA A 244 6.87 -9.89 -2.54
C ALA A 244 5.54 -10.52 -2.98
N THR A 245 4.41 -9.95 -2.56
CA THR A 245 3.08 -10.43 -2.92
C THR A 245 2.81 -10.25 -4.42
N GLN A 246 3.11 -9.08 -4.98
CA GLN A 246 2.99 -8.85 -6.42
C GLN A 246 3.90 -9.80 -7.21
N SER A 247 5.11 -10.09 -6.71
CA SER A 247 6.04 -11.03 -7.35
C SER A 247 5.50 -12.45 -7.32
N PHE A 248 4.95 -12.89 -6.19
CA PHE A 248 4.30 -14.18 -6.07
C PHE A 248 3.13 -14.31 -7.03
N LEU A 249 2.22 -13.33 -7.04
CA LEU A 249 1.08 -13.29 -7.96
C LEU A 249 1.52 -13.37 -9.41
N LYS A 250 2.55 -12.60 -9.80
CA LYS A 250 3.16 -12.68 -11.14
C LYS A 250 3.62 -14.10 -11.47
N GLY A 251 4.31 -14.76 -10.54
CA GLY A 251 4.82 -16.12 -10.69
C GLY A 251 3.73 -17.16 -10.94
N ILE A 252 2.55 -16.98 -10.35
CA ILE A 252 1.40 -17.89 -10.54
C ILE A 252 0.45 -17.44 -11.68
N GLY A 253 0.78 -16.36 -12.39
CA GLY A 253 0.06 -15.89 -13.59
C GLY A 253 -1.02 -14.84 -13.34
N TYR A 254 -0.95 -14.10 -12.24
CA TYR A 254 -1.88 -13.04 -11.87
C TYR A 254 -1.16 -11.70 -11.71
N GLN A 255 -1.89 -10.60 -11.85
CA GLN A 255 -1.35 -9.25 -11.59
C GLN A 255 -1.77 -8.78 -10.20
N GLY A 256 -0.80 -8.37 -9.37
CA GLY A 256 -1.06 -7.68 -8.12
C GLY A 256 -1.06 -6.16 -8.31
N ILE A 257 -2.12 -5.49 -7.89
CA ILE A 257 -2.25 -4.03 -7.92
C ILE A 257 -2.00 -3.52 -6.50
N GLY A 258 -1.04 -2.62 -6.34
CA GLY A 258 -0.59 -2.12 -5.04
C GLY A 258 -0.65 -0.60 -4.92
N TYR A 259 0.06 -0.06 -3.92
CA TYR A 259 0.24 1.38 -3.79
C TYR A 259 1.12 1.89 -4.95
N PRO A 260 0.76 3.02 -5.58
CA PRO A 260 1.42 3.49 -6.78
C PRO A 260 2.80 4.09 -6.49
N SER A 261 3.64 4.19 -7.52
CA SER A 261 4.98 4.77 -7.43
C SER A 261 4.95 6.22 -6.94
N GLU A 262 3.86 6.94 -7.25
CA GLU A 262 3.64 8.33 -6.81
C GLU A 262 3.42 8.47 -5.30
N SER A 263 3.01 7.42 -4.56
CA SER A 263 2.93 7.48 -3.09
C SER A 263 2.99 6.12 -2.40
N LEU A 264 3.92 5.99 -1.47
CA LEU A 264 4.10 4.79 -0.64
C LEU A 264 3.17 4.71 0.58
N PHE A 265 2.31 5.71 0.78
CA PHE A 265 1.43 5.79 1.96
C PHE A 265 -0.05 5.66 1.61
N HIS A 266 -0.42 5.83 0.34
CA HIS A 266 -1.80 6.02 -0.07
C HIS A 266 -2.14 5.06 -1.21
N GLY A 267 -3.06 4.14 -0.94
CA GLY A 267 -3.60 3.21 -1.93
C GLY A 267 -4.72 3.81 -2.78
N MET A 268 -5.46 2.94 -3.47
CA MET A 268 -6.54 3.28 -4.39
C MET A 268 -7.91 3.46 -3.71
N MET A 269 -8.03 3.11 -2.43
CA MET A 269 -9.25 3.23 -1.64
C MET A 269 -8.92 3.54 -0.18
N PRO A 270 -9.88 4.03 0.63
CA PRO A 270 -9.69 4.19 2.06
C PRO A 270 -9.41 2.82 2.70
N SER A 271 -8.23 2.65 3.30
CA SER A 271 -7.85 1.38 3.95
C SER A 271 -8.79 0.97 5.09
N GLN A 272 -9.43 1.95 5.73
CA GLN A 272 -10.42 1.69 6.77
C GLN A 272 -11.65 0.98 6.21
N ALA A 273 -12.14 1.41 5.04
CA ALA A 273 -13.32 0.81 4.42
C ALA A 273 -13.06 -0.65 4.04
N ASP A 274 -11.89 -0.92 3.47
CA ASP A 274 -11.41 -2.27 3.21
C ASP A 274 -11.33 -3.11 4.50
N ALA A 275 -10.67 -2.59 5.54
CA ALA A 275 -10.52 -3.29 6.81
C ALA A 275 -11.88 -3.64 7.45
N ILE A 276 -12.88 -2.78 7.34
CA ILE A 276 -14.20 -3.07 7.91
C ILE A 276 -14.95 -4.12 7.09
N LEU A 277 -14.94 -3.98 5.77
CA LEU A 277 -15.71 -4.86 4.87
C LEU A 277 -15.11 -6.27 4.78
N THR A 278 -13.81 -6.40 4.97
CA THR A 278 -13.14 -7.71 5.10
C THR A 278 -13.20 -8.25 6.53
N GLY A 279 -13.83 -7.52 7.47
CA GLY A 279 -14.01 -7.89 8.87
C GLY A 279 -12.77 -7.73 9.74
N PHE A 280 -11.70 -7.12 9.20
CA PHE A 280 -10.44 -6.88 9.89
C PHE A 280 -10.60 -6.09 11.17
N ALA A 281 -11.51 -5.13 11.17
CA ALA A 281 -11.69 -4.20 12.26
C ALA A 281 -13.10 -3.61 12.26
N GLU A 282 -13.46 -2.91 13.33
CA GLU A 282 -14.71 -2.16 13.44
C GLU A 282 -14.45 -0.65 13.48
N MET A 283 -15.43 0.15 13.04
CA MET A 283 -15.37 1.60 13.14
C MET A 283 -15.30 2.05 14.60
N ALA A 284 -14.35 2.91 14.92
CA ALA A 284 -14.29 3.59 16.22
C ALA A 284 -14.65 5.08 16.08
N ARG A 285 -14.97 5.70 17.24
CA ARG A 285 -15.42 7.11 17.32
C ARG A 285 -14.44 8.12 16.69
N ASN A 286 -13.14 7.84 16.73
CA ASN A 286 -12.13 8.73 16.16
C ASN A 286 -11.98 8.57 14.64
N ASN A 287 -12.90 7.87 13.98
CA ASN A 287 -12.85 7.49 12.58
C ASN A 287 -11.55 6.73 12.20
N ASN A 288 -10.92 6.09 13.19
CA ASN A 288 -9.97 5.01 12.99
C ASN A 288 -10.63 3.68 13.38
N TYR A 289 -9.96 2.57 13.10
CA TYR A 289 -10.46 1.25 13.43
C TYR A 289 -9.76 0.66 14.66
N CYS A 290 -10.47 -0.20 15.39
CA CYS A 290 -9.97 -0.95 16.56
C CYS A 290 -9.72 -2.40 16.21
#